data_AF-A0A7R9YYP4-F1
#
_entry.id   AF-A0A7R9YYP4-F1
#
_cell.length_a   1.000
_cell.length_b   1.000
_cell.length_c   1.000
_cell.angle_alpha   90.00
_cell.angle_beta   90.00
_cell.angle_gamma   90.00
#
_symmetry.space_group_name_H-M   'P 1'
#
loop_
_entity.id
_entity.type
_entity.pdbx_description
1 polymer ?
#
loop_
_entity_poly.entity_id
_entity_poly.type
_entity_poly.pdbx_seq_one_letter_code
_entity_poly.pdbx_strand_id
1 'polypeptide(L)'
;GDCALNMVAAATDNVSMELLDRLEDFFCGPEFTTSLGEFFSQVVEKLDFVPLDQEQPLMNHAAFKQYTNMVDQQLSRFLTEEGISQQAIFAAAQRAQEDAAGSSALACLDYIVACTEYEAFMELAYDHKCVQDAEHNGGDWLPIGESLGELEAF
;
A
#
# COMPACT_ATOMS: atom_id res chain seq x y z
N GLY A 1 12.98 -36.54 17.53
CA GLY A 1 13.19 -35.18 18.08
C GLY A 1 12.25 -34.17 17.45
N ASP A 2 11.18 -34.64 16.79
CA ASP A 2 10.49 -33.89 15.75
C ASP A 2 9.23 -33.19 16.23
N CYS A 3 8.58 -33.68 17.29
CA CYS A 3 7.37 -33.05 17.84
C CYS A 3 7.64 -31.67 18.46
N ALA A 4 8.83 -31.45 19.04
CA ALA A 4 9.17 -30.16 19.67
C ALA A 4 9.49 -29.09 18.61
N LEU A 5 10.16 -29.47 17.52
CA LEU A 5 10.45 -28.55 16.41
C LEU A 5 9.16 -28.14 15.68
N ASN A 6 8.23 -29.06 15.48
CA ASN A 6 6.95 -28.75 14.82
C ASN A 6 6.02 -27.86 15.66
N MET A 7 6.03 -27.98 16.99
CA MET A 7 5.23 -27.12 17.88
C MET A 7 5.79 -25.70 18.00
N VAL A 8 7.12 -25.55 17.97
CA VAL A 8 7.75 -24.22 18.04
C VAL A 8 7.52 -23.43 16.75
N ALA A 9 7.62 -24.09 15.58
CA ALA A 9 7.31 -23.46 14.29
C ALA A 9 5.87 -22.95 14.24
N ALA A 10 4.89 -23.80 14.53
CA ALA A 10 3.48 -23.43 14.53
C ALA A 10 3.13 -22.30 15.52
N ALA A 11 3.80 -22.24 16.68
CA ALA A 11 3.61 -21.15 17.63
C ALA A 11 4.19 -19.82 17.13
N THR A 12 5.36 -19.84 16.47
CA THR A 12 5.95 -18.63 15.86
C THR A 12 5.18 -18.14 14.64
N ASP A 13 4.53 -19.05 13.91
CA ASP A 13 3.74 -18.70 12.73
C ASP A 13 2.43 -18.04 13.14
N ASN A 14 1.75 -18.53 14.18
CA ASN A 14 0.56 -17.87 14.74
C ASN A 14 0.85 -16.44 15.23
N VAL A 15 2.00 -16.22 15.89
CA VAL A 15 2.40 -14.89 16.38
C VAL A 15 2.71 -13.93 15.22
N SER A 16 3.21 -14.44 14.10
CA SER A 16 3.53 -13.63 12.92
C SER A 16 2.26 -13.19 12.19
N MET A 17 1.27 -14.08 12.06
CA MET A 17 -0.02 -13.74 11.46
C MET A 17 -0.81 -12.78 12.34
N GLU A 18 -0.86 -12.99 13.66
CA GLU A 18 -1.53 -12.08 14.60
C GLU A 18 -0.90 -10.67 14.61
N LEU A 19 0.41 -10.56 14.34
CA LEU A 19 1.06 -9.28 14.15
C LEU A 19 0.59 -8.59 12.87
N LEU A 20 0.54 -9.31 11.75
CA LEU A 20 0.08 -8.77 10.48
C LEU A 20 -1.41 -8.42 10.51
N ASP A 21 -2.24 -9.19 11.18
CA ASP A 21 -3.66 -8.89 11.37
C ASP A 21 -3.86 -7.58 12.14
N ARG A 22 -3.09 -7.36 13.22
CA ARG A 22 -3.13 -6.09 13.97
C ARG A 22 -2.61 -4.91 13.15
N LEU A 23 -1.58 -5.14 12.33
CA LEU A 23 -1.05 -4.13 11.42
C LEU A 23 -2.11 -3.77 10.36
N GLU A 24 -2.77 -4.77 9.80
CA GLU A 24 -3.87 -4.61 8.85
C GLU A 24 -5.02 -3.82 9.47
N ASP A 25 -5.46 -4.18 10.68
CA ASP A 25 -6.50 -3.47 11.43
C ASP A 25 -6.12 -1.99 11.67
N PHE A 26 -4.85 -1.71 11.95
CA PHE A 26 -4.37 -0.35 12.14
C PHE A 26 -4.43 0.47 10.84
N PHE A 27 -3.92 -0.07 9.73
CA PHE A 27 -3.92 0.61 8.44
C PHE A 27 -5.33 0.72 7.84
N CYS A 28 -6.22 -0.23 8.11
CA CYS A 28 -7.63 -0.15 7.75
C CYS A 28 -8.45 0.71 8.74
N GLY A 29 -7.83 1.17 9.83
CA GLY A 29 -8.45 1.97 10.85
C GLY A 29 -8.86 3.37 10.35
N PRO A 30 -9.85 4.01 10.99
CA PRO A 30 -10.34 5.32 10.58
C PRO A 30 -9.28 6.41 10.67
N GLU A 31 -8.34 6.31 11.61
CA GLU A 31 -7.27 7.30 11.78
C GLU A 31 -6.33 7.33 10.56
N PHE A 32 -5.86 6.16 10.13
CA PHE A 32 -4.99 6.07 8.96
C PHE A 32 -5.74 6.39 7.67
N THR A 33 -6.88 5.74 7.44
CA THR A 33 -7.66 5.90 6.20
C THR A 33 -8.18 7.34 6.00
N THR A 34 -8.55 8.03 7.08
CA THR A 34 -8.92 9.46 7.00
C THR A 34 -7.71 10.32 6.64
N SER A 35 -6.56 10.12 7.30
CA SER A 35 -5.33 10.85 6.97
C SER A 35 -4.88 10.61 5.53
N LEU A 36 -5.02 9.38 5.04
CA LEU A 36 -4.71 8.98 3.67
C LEU A 36 -5.64 9.66 2.67
N GLY A 37 -6.95 9.63 2.92
CA GLY A 37 -7.95 10.29 2.09
C GLY A 37 -7.77 11.81 2.05
N GLU A 38 -7.51 12.44 3.20
CA GLU A 38 -7.20 13.86 3.29
C GLU A 38 -5.93 14.22 2.50
N PHE A 39 -4.89 13.40 2.58
CA PHE A 39 -3.67 13.58 1.81
C PHE A 39 -3.95 13.53 0.30
N PHE A 40 -4.58 12.46 -0.18
CA PHE A 40 -4.82 12.30 -1.61
C PHE A 40 -5.80 13.34 -2.17
N SER A 41 -6.82 13.75 -1.40
CA SER A 41 -7.75 14.82 -1.80
C SER A 41 -7.06 16.16 -2.10
N GLN A 42 -5.89 16.41 -1.51
CA GLN A 42 -5.13 17.66 -1.69
C GLN A 42 -4.05 17.57 -2.77
N VAL A 43 -3.66 16.35 -3.14
CA VAL A 43 -2.45 16.06 -3.91
C VAL A 43 -2.78 15.52 -5.29
N VAL A 44 -3.79 14.66 -5.41
CA VAL A 44 -4.10 13.92 -6.65
C VAL A 44 -4.39 14.82 -7.84
N GLU A 45 -5.11 15.92 -7.64
CA GLU A 45 -5.38 16.91 -8.71
C GLU A 45 -4.11 17.61 -9.22
N LYS A 46 -3.04 17.62 -8.43
CA LYS A 46 -1.76 18.26 -8.74
C LYS A 46 -0.73 17.27 -9.28
N LEU A 47 -1.01 15.96 -9.22
CA LEU A 47 -0.16 14.93 -9.79
C LEU A 47 -0.36 14.88 -11.30
N ASP A 48 0.76 14.73 -11.99
CA ASP A 48 0.78 14.50 -13.43
C ASP A 48 1.18 13.05 -13.70
N PHE A 49 0.26 12.29 -14.30
CA PHE A 49 0.36 10.85 -14.50
C PHE A 49 0.98 10.59 -15.88
N VAL A 50 2.31 10.55 -15.91
CA VAL A 50 3.10 10.21 -17.11
C VAL A 50 3.66 8.79 -16.99
N PRO A 51 3.90 8.08 -18.11
CA PRO A 51 4.53 6.76 -18.08
C PRO A 51 5.84 6.75 -17.27
N LEU A 52 6.07 5.69 -16.51
CA LEU A 52 7.19 5.60 -15.54
C LEU A 52 8.57 5.57 -16.19
N ASP A 53 8.65 5.21 -17.47
CA ASP A 53 9.87 5.24 -18.28
C ASP A 53 10.24 6.65 -18.80
N GLN A 54 9.37 7.64 -18.54
CA GLN A 54 9.58 9.04 -18.91
C GLN A 54 10.07 9.88 -17.72
N GLU A 55 10.54 11.10 -18.03
CA GLU A 55 10.94 12.07 -17.01
C GLU A 55 9.77 12.41 -16.08
N GLN A 56 9.94 12.13 -14.80
CA GLN A 56 8.91 12.32 -13.80
C GLN A 56 8.85 13.79 -13.32
N PRO A 57 7.65 14.39 -13.20
CA PRO A 57 7.47 15.72 -12.64
C PRO A 57 8.04 15.83 -11.22
N LEU A 58 8.82 16.88 -10.96
CA LEU A 58 9.40 17.13 -9.62
C LEU A 58 8.34 17.23 -8.51
N MET A 59 7.14 17.69 -8.85
CA MET A 59 6.03 17.79 -7.90
C MET A 59 5.54 16.41 -7.43
N ASN A 60 5.56 15.39 -8.30
CA ASN A 60 5.17 14.04 -7.93
C ASN A 60 6.14 13.47 -6.89
N HIS A 61 7.45 13.71 -7.06
CA HIS A 61 8.43 13.29 -6.06
C HIS A 61 8.24 14.03 -4.72
N ALA A 62 7.88 15.32 -4.74
CA ALA A 62 7.56 16.04 -3.51
C ALA A 62 6.33 15.44 -2.78
N ALA A 63 5.29 15.05 -3.52
CA ALA A 63 4.14 14.34 -2.99
C ALA A 63 4.50 12.96 -2.43
N PHE A 64 5.31 12.18 -3.16
CA PHE A 64 5.84 10.90 -2.70
C PHE A 64 6.58 11.05 -1.36
N LYS A 65 7.45 12.05 -1.22
CA LYS A 65 8.16 12.31 0.05
C LYS A 65 7.21 12.64 1.21
N GLN A 66 6.12 13.34 0.95
CA GLN A 66 5.10 13.64 1.95
C GLN A 66 4.34 12.37 2.37
N TYR A 67 3.95 11.55 1.40
CA TYR A 67 3.33 10.25 1.62
C TYR A 67 4.23 9.33 2.47
N THR A 68 5.51 9.18 2.09
CA THR A 68 6.47 8.38 2.84
C THR A 68 6.56 8.84 4.29
N ASN A 69 6.66 10.16 4.52
CA ASN A 69 6.74 10.69 5.88
C ASN A 69 5.46 10.46 6.69
N MET A 70 4.28 10.54 6.07
CA MET A 70 3.00 10.24 6.74
C MET A 70 2.95 8.77 7.17
N VAL A 71 3.25 7.83 6.26
CA VAL A 71 3.25 6.40 6.56
C VAL A 71 4.29 6.06 7.63
N ASP A 72 5.50 6.62 7.53
CA ASP A 72 6.57 6.37 8.50
C ASP A 72 6.21 6.87 9.91
N GLN A 73 5.56 8.03 10.03
CA GLN A 73 5.08 8.54 11.31
C GLN A 73 4.00 7.64 11.93
N GLN A 74 3.03 7.20 11.13
CA GLN A 74 1.95 6.33 11.60
C GLN A 74 2.48 4.94 12.00
N LEU A 75 3.35 4.36 11.16
CA LEU A 75 3.99 3.08 11.45
C LEU A 75 4.88 3.15 12.69
N SER A 76 5.68 4.21 12.84
CA SER A 76 6.54 4.42 14.01
C SER A 76 5.73 4.55 15.29
N ARG A 77 4.57 5.21 15.23
CA ARG A 77 3.63 5.30 16.35
C ARG A 77 3.08 3.93 16.72
N PHE A 78 2.55 3.18 15.75
CA PHE A 78 2.06 1.81 15.97
C PHE A 78 3.11 0.92 16.63
N LEU A 79 4.33 0.90 16.07
CA LEU A 79 5.45 0.12 16.62
C LEU A 79 5.76 0.49 18.07
N THR A 80 5.70 1.78 18.40
CA THR A 80 5.97 2.28 19.75
C THR A 80 4.86 1.89 20.73
N GLU A 81 3.60 2.03 20.33
CA GLU A 81 2.43 1.73 21.16
C GLU A 81 2.32 0.23 21.46
N GLU A 82 2.60 -0.63 20.48
CA GLU A 82 2.53 -2.08 20.60
C GLU A 82 3.83 -2.72 21.15
N GLY A 83 4.91 -1.93 21.30
CA GLY A 83 6.22 -2.45 21.73
C GLY A 83 6.86 -3.41 20.73
N ILE A 84 6.57 -3.23 19.44
CA ILE A 84 7.03 -4.09 18.35
C ILE A 84 8.28 -3.48 17.71
N SER A 85 9.24 -4.33 17.29
CA SER A 85 10.39 -3.87 16.52
C SER A 85 10.13 -3.95 15.01
N GLN A 86 10.78 -3.09 14.23
CA GLN A 86 10.74 -3.16 12.76
C GLN A 86 11.16 -4.54 12.23
N GLN A 87 12.12 -5.19 12.90
CA GLN A 87 12.60 -6.53 12.54
C GLN A 87 11.50 -7.59 12.69
N ALA A 88 10.58 -7.43 13.64
CA ALA A 88 9.46 -8.34 13.81
C ALA A 88 8.45 -8.23 12.65
N ILE A 89 8.17 -7.01 12.18
CA ILE A 89 7.32 -6.79 10.99
C ILE A 89 7.96 -7.42 9.76
N PHE A 90 9.25 -7.17 9.52
CA PHE A 90 9.96 -7.76 8.38
C PHE A 90 9.91 -9.29 8.42
N ALA A 91 10.18 -9.90 9.58
CA ALA A 91 10.13 -11.34 9.73
C ALA A 91 8.72 -11.91 9.54
N ALA A 92 7.69 -11.19 9.97
CA ALA A 92 6.30 -11.60 9.77
C ALA A 92 5.88 -11.50 8.29
N ALA A 93 6.22 -10.40 7.61
CA ALA A 93 5.97 -10.22 6.19
C ALA A 93 6.69 -11.27 5.34
N GLN A 94 7.97 -11.56 5.67
CA GLN A 94 8.73 -12.61 5.00
C GLN A 94 8.07 -13.99 5.14
N ARG A 95 7.61 -14.34 6.35
CA ARG A 95 6.87 -15.59 6.58
C ARG A 95 5.57 -15.65 5.79
N ALA A 96 4.78 -14.58 5.81
CA ALA A 96 3.52 -14.53 5.06
C ALA A 96 3.72 -14.73 3.55
N GLN A 97 4.84 -14.23 3.00
CA GLN A 97 5.21 -14.48 1.61
C GLN A 97 5.57 -15.95 1.33
N GLU A 98 6.30 -16.60 2.25
CA GLU A 98 6.73 -17.99 2.11
C GLU A 98 5.54 -18.98 2.22
N ASP A 99 4.51 -18.63 2.99
CA ASP A 99 3.34 -19.47 3.28
C ASP A 99 2.23 -19.38 2.20
N ALA A 100 2.63 -19.25 0.93
CA ALA A 100 1.86 -18.92 -0.28
C ALA A 100 0.54 -19.68 -0.57
N ALA A 101 0.09 -20.58 0.31
CA ALA A 101 -1.23 -21.22 0.26
C ALA A 101 -2.38 -20.35 0.79
N GLY A 102 -2.10 -19.21 1.43
CA GLY A 102 -3.14 -18.38 2.06
C GLY A 102 -2.86 -16.89 2.12
N SER A 103 -2.01 -16.35 1.23
CA SER A 103 -1.67 -14.92 1.20
C SER A 103 -2.93 -14.08 0.98
N SER A 104 -3.55 -13.64 2.06
CA SER A 104 -4.51 -12.54 2.00
C SER A 104 -3.72 -11.32 1.54
N ALA A 105 -4.15 -10.70 0.45
CA ALA A 105 -3.64 -9.39 0.09
C ALA A 105 -3.91 -8.45 1.27
N LEU A 106 -2.85 -8.11 2.00
CA LEU A 106 -2.91 -7.22 3.16
C LEU A 106 -2.71 -5.80 2.64
N ALA A 107 -3.74 -4.96 2.76
CA ALA A 107 -3.67 -3.57 2.31
C ALA A 107 -2.56 -2.79 3.05
N CYS A 108 -2.25 -3.17 4.30
CA CYS A 108 -1.13 -2.57 5.04
C CYS A 108 0.21 -2.73 4.34
N LEU A 109 0.43 -3.87 3.65
CA LEU A 109 1.68 -4.09 2.92
C LEU A 109 1.73 -3.24 1.67
N ASP A 110 0.61 -3.06 0.96
CA ASP A 110 0.54 -2.18 -0.21
C ASP A 110 0.89 -0.74 0.17
N TYR A 111 0.38 -0.24 1.32
CA TYR A 111 0.72 1.09 1.81
C TYR A 111 2.20 1.24 2.17
N ILE A 112 2.82 0.21 2.76
CA ILE A 112 4.23 0.19 3.11
C ILE A 112 5.10 0.11 1.85
N VAL A 113 4.75 -0.75 0.88
CA VAL A 113 5.47 -0.86 -0.39
C VAL A 113 5.43 0.47 -1.12
N ALA A 114 4.25 1.09 -1.25
CA ALA A 114 4.07 2.41 -1.84
C ALA A 114 4.86 3.51 -1.12
N CYS A 115 5.31 3.31 0.13
CA CYS A 115 6.12 4.33 0.82
C CYS A 115 7.60 4.24 0.46
N THR A 116 8.02 3.09 -0.07
CA THR A 116 9.39 2.78 -0.50
C THR A 116 9.56 2.76 -2.02
N GLU A 117 8.50 2.46 -2.76
CA GLU A 117 8.49 2.28 -4.21
C GLU A 117 7.63 3.35 -4.88
N TYR A 118 8.26 4.18 -5.71
CA TYR A 118 7.59 5.29 -6.38
C TYR A 118 6.50 4.81 -7.37
N GLU A 119 6.73 3.70 -8.05
CA GLU A 119 5.76 3.09 -8.97
C GLU A 119 4.47 2.70 -8.23
N ALA A 120 4.59 1.93 -7.15
CA ALA A 120 3.45 1.56 -6.30
C ALA A 120 2.73 2.79 -5.71
N PHE A 121 3.46 3.86 -5.36
CA PHE A 121 2.84 5.13 -4.96
C PHE A 121 2.00 5.76 -6.08
N MET A 122 2.52 5.79 -7.31
CA MET A 122 1.82 6.37 -8.45
C MET A 122 0.57 5.57 -8.81
N GLU A 123 0.62 4.24 -8.72
CA GLU A 123 -0.54 3.36 -8.88
C GLU A 123 -1.61 3.65 -7.81
N LEU A 124 -1.21 3.68 -6.54
CA LEU A 124 -2.13 4.00 -5.44
C LEU A 124 -2.76 5.40 -5.60
N ALA A 125 -1.95 6.39 -5.97
CA ALA A 125 -2.44 7.75 -6.22
C ALA A 125 -3.42 7.80 -7.41
N TYR A 126 -3.18 6.97 -8.42
CA TYR A 126 -4.06 6.86 -9.58
C TYR A 126 -5.40 6.21 -9.22
N ASP A 127 -5.40 5.18 -8.38
CA ASP A 127 -6.63 4.56 -7.87
C ASP A 127 -7.48 5.59 -7.11
N HIS A 128 -6.86 6.39 -6.25
CA HIS A 128 -7.55 7.48 -5.55
C HIS A 128 -8.13 8.54 -6.50
N LYS A 129 -7.42 8.87 -7.58
CA LYS A 129 -7.94 9.75 -8.64
C LYS A 129 -9.19 9.18 -9.27
N CYS A 130 -9.15 7.89 -9.59
CA CYS A 130 -10.26 7.20 -10.23
C CYS A 130 -11.50 7.16 -9.34
N VAL A 131 -11.32 6.91 -8.04
CA VAL A 131 -12.41 6.97 -7.07
C VAL A 131 -13.00 8.38 -7.00
N GLN A 132 -12.14 9.42 -6.90
CA GLN A 132 -12.58 10.82 -6.84
C GLN A 132 -13.36 11.24 -8.10
N ASP A 133 -12.86 10.85 -9.28
CA ASP A 133 -13.50 11.15 -10.57
C ASP A 133 -14.81 10.38 -10.75
N ALA A 134 -14.88 9.12 -10.30
CA ALA A 134 -16.10 8.32 -10.35
C ALA A 134 -17.21 8.89 -9.44
N GLU A 135 -16.85 9.37 -8.25
CA GLU A 135 -17.77 10.08 -7.34
C GLU A 135 -18.30 11.38 -7.96
N HIS A 136 -17.51 12.06 -8.79
CA HIS A 136 -17.90 13.30 -9.46
C HIS A 136 -18.70 13.08 -10.76
N ASN A 137 -18.39 12.03 -11.55
CA ASN A 137 -18.95 11.83 -12.90
C ASN A 137 -20.03 10.74 -13.02
N GLY A 138 -20.25 9.90 -12.01
CA GLY A 138 -21.41 9.01 -11.98
C GLY A 138 -21.52 7.98 -13.12
N GLY A 139 -20.42 7.57 -13.77
CA GLY A 139 -20.49 6.51 -14.78
C GLY A 139 -19.23 6.23 -15.59
N ASP A 140 -18.99 4.92 -15.78
CA ASP A 140 -18.14 4.18 -16.73
C ASP A 140 -16.62 4.44 -16.72
N TRP A 141 -15.88 3.40 -16.31
CA TRP A 141 -14.43 3.39 -16.17
C TRP A 141 -13.80 2.44 -17.18
N LEU A 142 -12.71 2.86 -17.85
CA LEU A 142 -11.81 1.99 -18.61
C LEU A 142 -10.36 2.16 -18.09
N PRO A 143 -9.62 1.07 -17.82
CA PRO A 143 -8.27 1.13 -17.29
C PRO A 143 -7.26 1.78 -18.23
N ILE A 144 -6.28 2.47 -17.62
CA ILE A 144 -5.05 2.89 -18.30
C ILE A 144 -4.31 1.63 -18.73
N GLY A 145 -4.34 1.36 -20.04
CA GLY A 145 -3.74 0.20 -20.68
C GLY A 145 -4.46 -0.18 -21.97
N GLU A 146 -5.74 0.13 -22.09
CA GLU A 146 -6.48 0.06 -23.36
C GLU A 146 -6.60 1.46 -23.97
N SER A 147 -5.46 2.02 -24.38
CA SER A 147 -5.49 2.91 -25.54
C SER A 147 -5.96 2.04 -26.70
N LEU A 148 -7.25 2.16 -27.04
CA LEU A 148 -7.83 1.74 -28.31
C LEU A 148 -6.90 2.21 -29.43
N GLY A 149 -5.99 1.32 -29.83
CA GLY A 149 -5.44 1.30 -31.17
C GLY A 149 -6.55 0.89 -32.11
N GLU A 150 -7.54 1.76 -32.29
CA GLU A 150 -8.55 1.61 -33.31
C GLU A 150 -8.89 2.98 -33.93
N LEU A 151 -8.60 3.03 -35.24
CA LEU A 151 -9.43 3.65 -36.25
C LEU A 151 -9.32 5.17 -36.47
N GLU A 152 -8.20 5.58 -37.08
CA GLU A 152 -8.29 6.48 -38.24
C GLU A 152 -7.80 5.67 -39.46
N ALA A 153 -8.66 4.96 -40.18
CA ALA A 153 -9.39 5.49 -41.33
C ALA A 153 -8.50 6.32 -42.27
N PHE A 154 -7.74 5.66 -43.16
CA PHE A 154 -7.78 5.78 -44.64
C PHE A 154 -6.67 4.94 -45.29
#